data_AF-A0A4Q5Z2C6-F1
#
_entry.id   AF-A0A4Q5Z2C6-F1
#
_cell.length_a   1.000
_cell.length_b   1.000
_cell.length_c   1.000
_cell.angle_alpha   90.00
_cell.angle_beta   90.00
_cell.angle_gamma   90.00
#
_symmetry.space_group_name_H-M   'P 1'
#
loop_
_entity.id
_entity.type
_entity.pdbx_description
1 polymer ?
#
loop_
_entity_poly.entity_id
_entity_poly.type
_entity_poly.pdbx_seq_one_letter_code
_entity_poly.pdbx_strand_id
1 'polypeptide(L)' 'MIKREEQIAMRAIAICFKPFLKPEEALIYCNLGRTQFAKKCEEFGLYKNNSGYFAKADLDRMLAGEPSLILQAASKMKV' A
#
# COMPACT_ATOMS: atom_id res chain seq x y z
N MET A 1 9.53 -20.96 23.88
CA MET A 1 8.83 -21.20 22.59
C MET A 1 7.94 -19.99 22.35
N ILE A 2 8.04 -19.32 21.21
CA ILE A 2 7.24 -18.12 20.91
C ILE A 2 5.78 -18.55 20.71
N LYS A 3 4.82 -17.82 21.30
CA LYS A 3 3.40 -18.11 21.12
C LYS A 3 2.98 -17.77 19.68
N ARG A 4 2.00 -18.49 19.15
CA ARG A 4 1.53 -18.29 17.76
C ARG A 4 1.09 -16.85 17.49
N GLU A 5 0.41 -16.21 18.44
CA GLU A 5 -0.04 -14.82 18.33
C GLU A 5 1.13 -13.83 18.26
N GLU A 6 2.17 -14.04 19.08
CA GLU A 6 3.40 -13.26 19.06
C GLU A 6 4.09 -13.39 17.69
N GLN A 7 4.13 -14.60 17.13
CA GLN A 7 4.68 -14.82 15.79
C GLN A 7 3.87 -14.11 14.69
N ILE A 8 2.54 -14.07 14.80
CA ILE A 8 1.66 -13.34 13.87
C ILE A 8 1.92 -11.84 13.97
N ALA A 9 1.98 -11.29 15.20
CA ALA A 9 2.28 -9.89 15.45
C ALA A 9 3.65 -9.50 14.88
N MET A 10 4.69 -10.32 15.13
CA MET A 10 6.03 -10.09 14.58
C MET A 10 6.04 -10.05 13.04
N ARG A 11 5.27 -10.92 12.37
CA ARG A 11 5.16 -10.91 10.90
C ARG A 11 4.44 -9.66 10.39
N ALA A 12 3.38 -9.23 11.05
CA ALA A 12 2.68 -7.99 10.71
C ALA A 12 3.58 -6.76 10.90
N ILE A 13 4.31 -6.70 12.02
CA ILE A 13 5.29 -5.63 12.29
C ILE A 13 6.37 -5.60 11.21
N ALA A 14 6.90 -6.75 10.81
CA ALA A 14 7.93 -6.83 9.78
C ALA A 14 7.46 -6.29 8.41
N ILE A 15 6.17 -6.43 8.08
CA ILE A 15 5.59 -5.86 6.84
C ILE A 15 5.70 -4.32 6.85
N CYS A 16 5.47 -3.68 8.01
CA CYS A 16 5.53 -2.21 8.14
C CYS A 16 6.91 -1.61 7.86
N PHE A 17 7.99 -2.40 7.90
CA PHE A 17 9.35 -1.93 7.62
C PHE A 17 9.84 -2.21 6.19
N LYS A 18 9.05 -2.92 5.37
CA LYS A 18 9.43 -3.21 3.99
C LYS A 18 9.15 -1.99 3.07
N PRO A 19 10.09 -1.60 2.20
CA PRO A 19 9.86 -0.52 1.24
C PRO A 19 8.89 -0.91 0.12
N PHE A 20 8.79 -2.21 -0.19
CA PHE A 20 7.91 -2.75 -1.23
C PHE A 20 7.14 -3.95 -0.71
N LEU A 21 5.83 -3.98 -0.98
CA LEU A 21 4.91 -4.99 -0.48
C LEU A 21 4.34 -5.83 -1.62
N LYS A 22 4.30 -7.16 -1.44
CA LYS A 22 3.51 -8.04 -2.32
C LYS A 22 2.03 -7.72 -2.21
N PRO A 23 1.19 -8.09 -3.19
CA PRO A 23 -0.25 -7.85 -3.12
C PRO A 23 -0.89 -8.33 -1.80
N GLU A 24 -0.50 -9.51 -1.31
CA GLU A 24 -1.02 -10.07 -0.06
C GLU A 24 -0.57 -9.27 1.16
N GLU A 25 0.67 -8.79 1.16
CA GLU A 25 1.24 -7.97 2.25
C GLU A 25 0.62 -6.58 2.26
N ALA A 26 0.34 -6.00 1.08
CA ALA A 26 -0.32 -4.70 0.94
C ALA A 26 -1.76 -4.73 1.46
N LEU A 27 -2.51 -5.82 1.22
CA LEU A 27 -3.86 -6.00 1.77
C LEU A 27 -3.86 -6.05 3.29
N ILE A 28 -2.90 -6.78 3.88
CA ILE A 28 -2.69 -6.83 5.33
C ILE A 28 -2.32 -5.44 5.85
N TYR A 29 -1.35 -4.78 5.20
CA TYR A 29 -0.84 -3.48 5.61
C TYR A 29 -1.90 -2.39 5.61
N CYS A 30 -2.71 -2.30 4.55
CA CYS A 30 -3.78 -1.33 4.44
C CYS A 30 -5.03 -1.72 5.24
N ASN A 31 -5.10 -2.95 5.75
CA ASN A 31 -6.28 -3.52 6.40
C ASN A 31 -7.54 -3.38 5.53
N LEU A 32 -7.42 -3.71 4.24
CA LEU A 32 -8.50 -3.61 3.25
C LEU A 32 -8.77 -4.97 2.59
N GLY A 33 -10.05 -5.23 2.32
CA GLY A 33 -10.45 -6.36 1.47
C GLY A 33 -10.01 -6.14 0.02
N ARG A 34 -9.85 -7.23 -0.74
CA ARG A 34 -9.34 -7.21 -2.14
C ARG A 34 -10.02 -6.18 -3.03
N THR A 35 -11.35 -6.17 -3.07
CA THR A 35 -12.13 -5.27 -3.94
C THR A 35 -11.99 -3.81 -3.53
N GLN A 36 -12.00 -3.52 -2.22
CA GLN A 36 -11.84 -2.16 -1.70
C GLN A 36 -10.43 -1.63 -1.98
N PHE A 37 -9.42 -2.49 -1.79
CA PHE A 37 -8.03 -2.16 -2.08
C PHE A 37 -7.84 -1.85 -3.57
N ALA A 38 -8.35 -2.69 -4.48
CA ALA A 38 -8.25 -2.46 -5.91
C ALA A 38 -8.88 -1.13 -6.32
N LYS A 39 -10.09 -0.84 -5.84
CA LYS A 39 -10.78 0.42 -6.14
C LYS A 39 -10.00 1.64 -5.63
N LYS A 40 -9.50 1.60 -4.39
CA LYS A 40 -8.67 2.69 -3.86
C LYS A 40 -7.37 2.88 -4.63
N CYS A 41 -6.71 1.80 -5.03
CA CYS A 41 -5.51 1.87 -5.85
C CYS A 41 -5.80 2.55 -7.20
N GLU A 42 -6.91 2.22 -7.86
CA GLU A 42 -7.33 2.88 -9.09
C GLU A 42 -7.61 4.38 -8.88
N GLU A 43 -8.37 4.73 -7.83
CA GLU A 43 -8.68 6.12 -7.47
C GLU A 43 -7.42 6.97 -7.17
N PHE A 44 -6.41 6.35 -6.57
CA PHE A 44 -5.15 7.02 -6.22
C PHE A 44 -4.08 6.96 -7.32
N GLY A 45 -4.28 6.16 -8.36
CA GLY A 45 -3.28 5.91 -9.41
C GLY A 45 -2.09 5.08 -8.93
N LEU A 46 -2.33 4.12 -8.03
CA LEU A 46 -1.29 3.23 -7.50
C LEU A 46 -1.14 1.99 -8.35
N TYR A 47 0.08 1.75 -8.83
CA TYR A 47 0.41 0.61 -9.67
C TYR A 47 1.57 -0.19 -9.09
N LYS A 48 1.61 -1.48 -9.47
CA LYS A 48 2.72 -2.36 -9.15
C LYS A 48 3.93 -1.97 -10.00
N ASN A 49 5.12 -2.14 -9.44
CA ASN A 49 6.36 -2.07 -10.19
C ASN A 49 6.50 -3.28 -11.14
N ASN A 50 7.57 -3.30 -11.95
CA ASN A 50 7.84 -4.38 -12.91
C ASN A 50 7.95 -5.77 -12.27
N SER A 51 8.25 -5.85 -10.97
CA SER A 51 8.36 -7.09 -10.22
C SER A 51 7.05 -7.48 -9.50
N GLY A 52 5.98 -6.70 -9.65
CA GLY A 52 4.65 -7.00 -9.11
C GLY A 52 4.38 -6.48 -7.69
N TYR A 53 5.21 -5.58 -7.16
CA TYR A 53 5.10 -5.06 -5.79
C TYR A 53 4.56 -3.63 -5.76
N PHE A 54 3.90 -3.27 -4.65
CA PHE A 54 3.48 -1.89 -4.34
C PHE A 54 4.56 -1.17 -3.54
N ALA A 55 4.84 0.09 -3.87
CA ALA A 55 5.69 0.93 -3.04
C ALA A 55 4.95 1.30 -1.75
N LYS A 56 5.57 1.03 -0.60
CA LYS A 56 4.97 1.32 0.70
C LYS A 56 4.68 2.82 0.85
N ALA A 57 5.59 3.68 0.38
CA ALA A 57 5.41 5.13 0.43
C ALA A 57 4.12 5.58 -0.27
N ASP A 58 3.75 4.96 -1.38
CA ASP A 58 2.52 5.31 -2.08
C ASP A 58 1.26 4.81 -1.34
N LEU A 59 1.35 3.64 -0.72
CA LEU A 59 0.31 3.13 0.17
C LEU A 59 0.13 4.02 1.41
N ASP A 60 1.23 4.53 1.97
CA ASP A 60 1.22 5.44 3.12
C ASP A 60 0.47 6.73 2.78
N ARG A 61 0.75 7.33 1.61
CA ARG A 61 0.04 8.52 1.12
C ARG A 61 -1.46 8.27 0.95
N MET A 62 -1.81 7.11 0.38
CA MET A 62 -3.21 6.70 0.23
C MET A 62 -3.92 6.54 1.58
N LEU A 63 -3.26 5.96 2.57
CA LEU A 63 -3.82 5.78 3.92
C LEU A 63 -3.88 7.10 4.70
N ALA A 64 -2.95 8.03 4.46
CA ALA A 64 -2.94 9.36 5.04
C ALA A 64 -4.01 10.31 4.43
N GLY A 65 -4.68 9.89 3.34
CA GLY A 65 -5.67 10.73 2.66
C GLY A 65 -5.06 11.88 1.88
N GLU A 66 -3.80 11.75 1.45
CA GLU A 66 -3.14 12.75 0.61
C GLU A 66 -3.81 12.87 -0.78
N PRO A 67 -3.59 13.97 -1.52
CA PRO A 67 -4.06 14.07 -2.90
C PRO A 67 -3.52 12.92 -3.77
N SER A 68 -4.37 12.32 -4.60
CA SER A 68 -3.97 11.22 -5.48
C SER A 68 -2.82 11.60 -6.41
N LEU A 69 -2.00 10.61 -6.80
CA LEU A 69 -0.90 10.83 -7.74
C LEU A 69 -1.39 11.39 -9.07
N ILE A 70 -2.60 11.01 -9.47
CA ILE A 70 -3.29 11.53 -10.66
C ILE A 70 -3.56 13.03 -10.53
N LEU A 71 -4.14 13.47 -9.41
CA LEU A 71 -4.41 14.90 -9.17
C LEU A 71 -3.12 15.71 -9.09
N GLN A 72 -2.09 15.17 -8.44
CA GLN A 72 -0.77 15.81 -8.38
C GLN A 72 -0.15 15.97 -9.77
N ALA A 73 -0.18 14.91 -10.59
CA ALA A 73 0.31 14.96 -11.96
C ALA A 73 -0.47 15.96 -12.82
N ALA A 74 -1.81 15.98 -12.69
CA ALA A 74 -2.66 16.94 -13.39
C ALA A 74 -2.36 18.39 -13.01
N SER A 75 -2.07 18.68 -11.74
CA SER A 75 -1.71 20.03 -11.30
C SER A 75 -0.41 20.53 -11.91
N LYS A 76 0.57 19.64 -12.13
CA LYS A 76 1.87 19.95 -12.76
C LYS A 76 1.79 20.13 -14.27
N MET A 77 0.77 19.55 -14.92
CA MET A 77 0.57 19.61 -16.37
C MET A 77 -0.18 20.86 -16.86
N LYS A 78 -0.67 21.72 -15.95
CA LYS A 78 -1.23 23.02 -16.35
C LYS A 78 -0.10 23.94 -16.83
N VAL A 79 0.14 23.91 -18.15
CA VAL A 79 0.85 24.93 -18.93
C VAL A 79 -0.15 25.98 -19.39
#